data_AF-A0A1V2QTI2-F1
#
_entry.id   AF-A0A1V2QTI2-F1
#
_cell.length_a   1.000
_cell.length_b   1.000
_cell.length_c   1.000
_cell.angle_alpha   90.00
_cell.angle_beta   90.00
_cell.angle_gamma   90.00
#
_symmetry.space_group_name_H-M   'P 1'
#
loop_
_entity.id
_entity.type
_entity.pdbx_description
1 polymer ?
#
loop_
_entity_poly.entity_id
_entity_poly.type
_entity_poly.pdbx_seq_one_letter_code
_entity_poly.pdbx_strand_id
1 'polypeptide(L)'
;MVGYDVVIDSLRKASAAAGDAAEQSGKVQLGAALDDVGPAMPGSRSGPAAATLATAWDGLVKSWSTDAKAYGENLSTAADHYAANEEAAAADFQGVG
;
A
#
# COMPACT_ATOMS: atom_id res chain seq x y z
N MET A 1 -20.97 -7.23 -21.33
CA MET A 1 -20.60 -7.29 -19.90
C MET A 1 -19.18 -7.76 -19.62
N VAL A 2 -18.62 -8.77 -20.33
CA VAL A 2 -17.28 -9.36 -20.02
C VAL A 2 -16.12 -8.36 -19.80
N GLY A 3 -16.11 -7.21 -20.48
CA GLY A 3 -15.03 -6.23 -20.33
C GLY A 3 -15.01 -5.53 -18.96
N TYR A 4 -16.17 -5.30 -18.34
CA TYR A 4 -16.28 -4.56 -17.08
C TYR A 4 -15.96 -5.45 -15.88
N ASP A 5 -16.42 -6.70 -15.90
CA ASP A 5 -16.08 -7.71 -14.91
C ASP A 5 -14.56 -7.92 -14.82
N VAL A 6 -13.87 -7.95 -15.98
CA VAL A 6 -12.40 -8.05 -16.04
C VAL A 6 -11.72 -6.85 -15.39
N VAL A 7 -12.26 -5.64 -15.56
CA VAL A 7 -11.73 -4.42 -14.93
C VAL A 7 -11.94 -4.48 -13.42
N ILE A 8 -13.13 -4.85 -12.95
CA ILE A 8 -13.44 -5.02 -11.52
C ILE A 8 -12.48 -6.04 -10.88
N ASP A 9 -12.28 -7.20 -11.52
CA ASP A 9 -11.34 -8.22 -11.07
C ASP A 9 -9.90 -7.70 -11.03
N SER A 10 -9.49 -6.90 -12.01
CA SER A 10 -8.16 -6.31 -12.04
C SER A 10 -7.94 -5.32 -10.89
N LEU A 11 -8.96 -4.52 -10.55
CA LEU A 11 -8.93 -3.58 -9.42
C LEU A 11 -8.84 -4.32 -8.09
N ARG A 12 -9.59 -5.42 -7.92
CA ARG A 12 -9.52 -6.25 -6.71
C ARG A 12 -8.16 -6.93 -6.54
N LYS A 13 -7.58 -7.46 -7.63
CA LYS A 13 -6.22 -8.02 -7.61
C LYS A 13 -5.17 -6.97 -7.26
N ALA A 14 -5.28 -5.77 -7.84
CA ALA A 14 -4.36 -4.67 -7.56
C ALA A 14 -4.51 -4.18 -6.11
N SER A 15 -5.73 -4.12 -5.57
CA SER A 15 -6.00 -3.81 -4.17
C SER A 15 -5.31 -4.81 -3.22
N ALA A 16 -5.49 -6.12 -3.47
CA ALA A 16 -4.84 -7.16 -2.68
C ALA A 16 -3.31 -7.07 -2.74
N ALA A 17 -2.75 -6.92 -3.94
CA ALA A 17 -1.30 -6.78 -4.12
C ALA A 17 -0.73 -5.54 -3.40
N ALA A 18 -1.47 -4.41 -3.40
CA ALA A 18 -1.09 -3.22 -2.66
C ALA A 18 -1.14 -3.44 -1.14
N GLY A 19 -2.14 -4.18 -0.63
CA GLY A 19 -2.23 -4.58 0.77
C GLY A 19 -1.06 -5.49 1.19
N ASP A 20 -0.74 -6.51 0.39
CA ASP A 20 0.39 -7.41 0.65
C ASP A 20 1.72 -6.64 0.68
N ALA A 21 1.92 -5.74 -0.30
CA ALA A 21 3.11 -4.91 -0.38
C ALA A 21 3.22 -4.00 0.84
N ALA A 22 2.13 -3.33 1.23
CA ALA A 22 2.06 -2.50 2.42
C ALA A 22 2.44 -3.28 3.67
N GLU A 23 1.88 -4.48 3.87
CA GLU A 23 2.18 -5.33 5.03
C GLU A 23 3.64 -5.77 5.05
N GLN A 24 4.17 -6.23 3.91
CA GLN A 24 5.54 -6.72 3.80
C GLN A 24 6.55 -5.61 4.08
N SER A 25 6.38 -4.43 3.48
CA SER A 25 7.32 -3.34 3.71
C SER A 25 7.19 -2.76 5.11
N GLY A 26 5.99 -2.69 5.69
CA GLY A 26 5.79 -2.22 7.06
C GLY A 26 6.54 -3.05 8.12
N LYS A 27 6.91 -4.30 7.80
CA LYS A 27 7.71 -5.18 8.66
C LYS A 27 9.23 -4.94 8.53
N VAL A 28 9.69 -4.20 7.53
CA VAL A 28 11.12 -3.96 7.31
C VAL A 28 11.62 -2.90 8.29
N GLN A 29 12.55 -3.29 9.15
CA GLN A 29 13.21 -2.40 10.11
C GLN A 29 14.53 -1.90 9.53
N LEU A 30 14.45 -0.98 8.57
CA LEU A 30 15.66 -0.43 7.94
C LEU A 30 16.54 0.33 8.95
N GLY A 31 15.94 1.00 9.94
CA GLY A 31 16.69 1.70 10.98
C GLY A 31 17.58 0.78 11.81
N ALA A 32 17.11 -0.44 12.10
CA ALA A 32 17.86 -1.41 12.90
C ALA A 32 19.21 -1.82 12.27
N ALA A 33 19.35 -1.72 10.95
CA ALA A 33 20.62 -1.98 10.26
C ALA A 33 21.73 -0.96 10.62
N LEU A 34 21.37 0.17 11.25
CA LEU A 34 22.29 1.23 11.62
C LEU A 34 22.57 1.31 13.12
N ASP A 35 21.95 0.45 13.94
CA ASP A 35 22.07 0.50 15.40
C ASP A 35 23.51 0.30 15.88
N ASP A 36 24.28 -0.51 15.16
CA ASP A 36 25.69 -0.80 15.48
C ASP A 36 26.67 0.29 15.05
N VAL A 37 26.24 1.23 14.20
CA VAL A 37 27.13 2.24 13.58
C VAL A 37 27.63 3.26 14.61
N GLY A 38 26.76 3.68 15.53
CA GLY A 38 27.13 4.59 16.62
C GLY A 38 28.16 3.99 17.58
N PRO A 39 27.88 2.81 18.18
CA PRO A 39 28.82 2.10 19.05
C PRO A 39 30.16 1.76 18.39
N ALA A 40 30.18 1.47 17.09
CA ALA A 40 31.41 1.17 16.35
C ALA A 40 32.31 2.40 16.11
N MET A 41 31.76 3.63 16.20
CA MET A 41 32.47 4.87 15.92
C MET A 41 32.26 5.94 17.02
N PRO A 42 32.69 5.69 18.26
CA PRO A 42 32.51 6.62 19.36
C PRO A 42 33.26 7.94 19.12
N GLY A 43 32.57 9.06 19.34
CA GLY A 43 33.12 10.41 19.14
C GLY A 43 33.15 10.88 17.68
N SER A 44 32.78 10.04 16.73
CA SER A 44 32.66 10.42 15.32
C SER A 44 31.30 11.09 15.04
N ARG A 45 31.28 12.00 14.06
CA ARG A 45 30.04 12.64 13.57
C ARG A 45 29.09 11.64 12.91
N SER A 46 29.58 10.48 12.51
CA SER A 46 28.80 9.44 11.82
C SER A 46 27.82 8.74 12.76
N GLY A 47 28.09 8.66 14.06
CA GLY A 47 27.17 8.04 15.02
C GLY A 47 25.81 8.76 15.09
N PRO A 48 25.77 10.06 15.41
CA PRO A 48 24.53 10.85 15.38
C PRO A 48 23.87 10.91 14.00
N ALA A 49 24.66 10.91 12.93
CA ALA A 49 24.13 10.88 11.56
C ALA A 49 23.43 9.54 11.25
N ALA A 50 23.99 8.42 11.71
CA ALA A 50 23.38 7.10 11.57
C ALA A 50 22.05 6.98 12.33
N ALA A 51 21.98 7.51 13.56
CA ALA A 51 20.73 7.55 14.32
C ALA A 51 19.64 8.39 13.63
N THR A 52 20.02 9.55 13.07
CA THR A 52 19.11 10.38 12.27
C THR A 52 18.61 9.63 11.03
N LEU A 53 19.53 8.95 10.33
CA LEU A 53 19.19 8.15 9.14
C LEU A 53 18.26 6.98 9.49
N ALA A 54 18.51 6.29 10.59
CA ALA A 54 17.66 5.19 11.06
C ALA A 54 16.22 5.65 11.29
N THR A 55 16.06 6.78 11.99
CA THR A 55 14.76 7.40 12.24
C THR A 55 14.06 7.79 10.92
N ALA A 56 14.80 8.36 9.98
CA ALA A 56 14.26 8.78 8.69
C ALA A 56 13.79 7.56 7.86
N TRP A 57 14.57 6.48 7.84
CA TRP A 57 14.20 5.26 7.13
C TRP A 57 12.98 4.57 7.73
N ASP A 58 12.90 4.45 9.06
CA ASP A 58 11.72 3.88 9.71
C ASP A 58 10.47 4.71 9.43
N GLY A 59 10.60 6.04 9.41
CA GLY A 59 9.51 6.94 9.02
C GLY A 59 9.08 6.74 7.56
N LEU A 60 10.05 6.63 6.65
CA LEU A 60 9.78 6.45 5.22
C LEU A 60 9.09 5.11 4.92
N VAL A 61 9.53 4.03 5.56
CA VAL A 61 8.91 2.70 5.41
C VAL A 61 7.47 2.69 5.94
N LYS A 62 7.23 3.32 7.10
CA LYS A 62 5.89 3.44 7.68
C LYS A 62 4.96 4.27 6.80
N SER A 63 5.44 5.39 6.27
CA SER A 63 4.68 6.23 5.35
C SER A 63 4.29 5.44 4.10
N TRP A 64 5.28 4.81 3.45
CA TRP A 64 5.04 4.04 2.24
C TRP A 64 4.06 2.89 2.46
N SER A 65 4.17 2.16 3.57
CA SER A 65 3.24 1.11 3.95
C SER A 65 1.81 1.64 4.12
N THR A 66 1.67 2.80 4.78
CA THR A 66 0.38 3.47 4.95
C THR A 66 -0.21 3.92 3.61
N ASP A 67 0.60 4.53 2.75
CA ASP A 67 0.17 5.03 1.44
C ASP A 67 -0.23 3.89 0.50
N ALA A 68 0.53 2.79 0.50
CA ALA A 68 0.21 1.59 -0.26
C ALA A 68 -1.09 0.94 0.20
N LYS A 69 -1.34 0.91 1.51
CA LYS A 69 -2.61 0.42 2.06
C LYS A 69 -3.79 1.30 1.62
N ALA A 70 -3.67 2.62 1.75
CA ALA A 70 -4.70 3.57 1.33
C ALA A 70 -4.97 3.47 -0.18
N TYR A 71 -3.94 3.27 -0.99
CA TYR A 71 -4.09 3.02 -2.42
C TYR A 71 -4.89 1.74 -2.69
N GLY A 72 -4.59 0.65 -1.99
CA GLY A 72 -5.36 -0.60 -2.10
C GLY A 72 -6.83 -0.43 -1.70
N GLU A 73 -7.11 0.28 -0.62
CA GLU A 73 -8.48 0.58 -0.17
C GLU A 73 -9.26 1.41 -1.21
N ASN A 74 -8.62 2.39 -1.83
CA ASN A 74 -9.21 3.19 -2.91
C ASN A 74 -9.55 2.34 -4.14
N LEU A 75 -8.68 1.39 -4.51
CA LEU A 75 -8.95 0.48 -5.62
C LEU A 75 -10.12 -0.47 -5.32
N SER A 76 -10.22 -0.98 -4.09
CA SER A 76 -11.37 -1.80 -3.68
C SER A 76 -12.67 -1.00 -3.74
N THR A 77 -12.64 0.23 -3.22
CA THR A 77 -13.80 1.14 -3.26
C THR A 77 -14.23 1.43 -4.69
N ALA A 78 -13.28 1.68 -5.59
CA ALA A 78 -13.58 1.86 -7.02
C ALA A 78 -14.22 0.61 -7.64
N ALA A 79 -13.70 -0.59 -7.32
CA ALA A 79 -14.26 -1.85 -7.80
C ALA A 79 -15.71 -2.06 -7.33
N ASP A 80 -16.02 -1.72 -6.08
CA ASP A 80 -17.37 -1.85 -5.52
C ASP A 80 -18.35 -0.87 -6.17
N HIS A 81 -17.92 0.38 -6.43
CA HIS A 81 -18.71 1.34 -7.19
C HIS A 81 -19.01 0.87 -8.62
N TYR A 82 -18.01 0.28 -9.29
CA TYR A 82 -18.20 -0.25 -10.63
C TYR A 82 -19.14 -1.45 -10.66
N ALA A 83 -19.04 -2.36 -9.69
CA ALA A 83 -19.94 -3.51 -9.57
C ALA A 83 -21.39 -3.08 -9.33
N ALA A 84 -21.62 -2.14 -8.41
CA ALA A 84 -22.96 -1.65 -8.09
C ALA A 84 -23.62 -0.95 -9.28
N ASN A 85 -22.86 -0.17 -10.05
CA ASN A 85 -23.37 0.50 -11.25
C ASN A 85 -23.76 -0.52 -12.34
N GLU A 86 -22.99 -1.59 -12.51
CA GLU A 86 -23.32 -2.63 -13.49
C GLU A 86 -24.59 -3.41 -13.08
N GLU A 87 -24.74 -3.73 -11.79
CA GLU A 87 -25.94 -4.40 -11.28
C GLU A 87 -27.20 -3.54 -11.49
N ALA A 88 -27.11 -2.23 -11.23
CA ALA A 88 -28.20 -1.29 -11.49
C ALA A 88 -28.55 -1.21 -12.98
N ALA A 89 -27.54 -1.12 -13.86
CA ALA A 89 -27.76 -1.10 -15.31
C ALA A 89 -28.40 -2.41 -15.81
N ALA A 90 -27.94 -3.57 -15.31
CA ALA A 90 -28.50 -4.87 -15.67
C ALA A 90 -29.97 -4.99 -15.23
N ALA A 91 -30.31 -4.49 -14.04
CA ALA A 91 -31.68 -4.48 -13.53
C ALA A 91 -32.61 -3.59 -14.37
N ASP A 92 -32.17 -2.38 -14.74
CA ASP A 92 -32.92 -1.48 -15.61
C ASP A 92 -33.17 -2.12 -16.99
N PHE A 93 -32.17 -2.77 -17.59
CA PHE A 93 -32.35 -3.44 -18.88
C PHE A 93 -33.30 -4.63 -18.82
N GLN A 94 -33.37 -5.35 -17.70
CA GLN A 94 -34.32 -6.46 -17.52
C GLN A 94 -35.76 -5.98 -17.25
N GLY A 95 -35.94 -4.77 -16.72
CA GLY A 95 -37.27 -4.17 -16.48
C GLY A 95 -37.91 -3.51 -17.71
N VAL A 96 -37.16 -3.31 -18.79
CA VAL A 96 -37.62 -2.67 -20.05
C VAL A 96 -37.99 -3.70 -21.14
N GLY A 97 -37.93 -5.00 -20.84
CA GLY A 97 -38.38 -6.10 -21.70
C GLY A 97 -39.74 -6.65 -21.30
#